data_AF-A0A6I7LYK5-F1
#
_entry.id   AF-A0A6I7LYK5-F1
#
_cell.length_a   1.000
_cell.length_b   1.000
_cell.length_c   1.000
_cell.angle_alpha   90.00
_cell.angle_beta   90.00
_cell.angle_gamma   90.00
#
_symmetry.space_group_name_H-M   'P 1'
#
loop_
_entity.id
_entity.type
_entity.pdbx_description
1 polymer ?
#
loop_
_entity_poly.entity_id
_entity_poly.type
_entity_poly.pdbx_seq_one_letter_code
_entity_poly.pdbx_strand_id
1 'polypeptide(L)'
;MSTEYILELYKQLGHEQNKYVYFMLAAAASAMGFAIQKTTGMRVAWALVPIGIAIVLWSISFYYGSLNRIATNAVLHANLDLLKLYGKVHERQPPTTQTTEIAIKSTEEKLSIENEKAARYGIRQFRFLIAGGIAFLIWHIIEMIRVS
;
A
#
# COMPACT_ATOMS: atom_id res chain seq x y z
N MET A 1 -12.81 -12.32 -27.13
CA MET A 1 -12.31 -12.61 -25.75
C MET A 1 -13.53 -12.62 -24.85
N SER A 2 -13.82 -13.71 -24.12
CA SER A 2 -15.07 -13.80 -23.35
C SER A 2 -15.04 -12.86 -22.15
N THR A 3 -16.18 -12.23 -21.83
CA THR A 3 -16.36 -11.34 -20.67
C THR A 3 -15.96 -12.03 -19.35
N GLU A 4 -16.16 -13.34 -19.29
CA GLU A 4 -15.78 -14.20 -18.17
C GLU A 4 -14.26 -14.23 -17.94
N TYR A 5 -13.46 -14.29 -19.01
CA TYR A 5 -12.01 -14.25 -18.94
C TYR A 5 -11.48 -12.90 -18.42
N ILE A 6 -12.10 -11.79 -18.84
CA ILE A 6 -11.73 -10.44 -18.36
C ILE A 6 -12.05 -10.29 -16.86
N LEU A 7 -13.18 -10.84 -16.42
CA LEU A 7 -13.58 -10.83 -15.01
C LEU A 7 -12.62 -11.66 -14.14
N GLU A 8 -12.21 -12.85 -14.61
CA GLU A 8 -11.23 -13.68 -13.90
C GLU A 8 -9.87 -12.98 -13.79
N LEU A 9 -9.38 -12.40 -14.87
CA LEU A 9 -8.15 -11.60 -14.86
C LEU A 9 -8.21 -10.44 -13.87
N TYR A 10 -9.34 -9.73 -13.81
CA TYR A 10 -9.53 -8.63 -12.87
C TYR A 10 -9.49 -9.10 -11.41
N LYS A 11 -10.16 -10.23 -11.11
CA LYS A 11 -10.13 -10.85 -9.77
C LYS A 11 -8.72 -11.29 -9.38
N GLN A 12 -7.99 -11.92 -10.30
CA GLN A 12 -6.60 -12.34 -10.08
C GLN A 12 -5.69 -11.13 -9.82
N LEU A 13 -5.81 -10.07 -10.62
CA LEU A 13 -4.99 -8.88 -10.48
C LEU A 13 -5.18 -8.20 -9.10
N GLY A 14 -6.44 -8.05 -8.65
CA GLY A 14 -6.74 -7.51 -7.33
C GLY A 14 -6.25 -8.39 -6.19
N HIS A 15 -6.30 -9.71 -6.37
CA HIS A 15 -5.80 -10.67 -5.38
C HIS A 15 -4.27 -10.61 -5.23
N GLU A 16 -3.54 -10.54 -6.35
CA GLU A 16 -2.08 -10.45 -6.35
C GLU A 16 -1.58 -9.10 -5.79
N GLN A 17 -2.24 -7.99 -6.13
CA GLN A 17 -1.90 -6.68 -5.55
C GLN A 17 -2.03 -6.67 -4.02
N ASN A 18 -3.07 -7.31 -3.48
CA ASN A 18 -3.26 -7.39 -2.03
C ASN A 18 -2.15 -8.21 -1.34
N LYS A 19 -1.76 -9.36 -1.92
CA LYS A 19 -0.65 -10.16 -1.39
C LYS A 19 0.65 -9.37 -1.37
N TYR A 20 0.93 -8.62 -2.43
CA TYR A 20 2.16 -7.83 -2.53
C TYR A 20 2.27 -6.76 -1.44
N VAL A 21 1.17 -6.06 -1.13
CA VAL A 21 1.15 -5.04 -0.05
C VAL A 21 1.38 -5.67 1.32
N TYR A 22 0.74 -6.81 1.60
CA TYR A 22 0.94 -7.53 2.85
C TYR A 22 2.37 -8.07 2.99
N PHE A 23 2.95 -8.57 1.91
CA PHE A 23 4.35 -8.97 1.87
C PHE A 23 5.27 -7.80 2.23
N MET A 24 5.09 -6.63 1.64
CA MET A 24 5.89 -5.44 1.95
C MET A 24 5.69 -4.95 3.40
N LEU A 25 4.48 -5.01 3.93
CA LEU A 25 4.21 -4.68 5.35
C LEU A 25 4.95 -5.63 6.30
N ALA A 26 4.89 -6.93 6.02
CA ALA A 26 5.60 -7.95 6.80
C ALA A 26 7.12 -7.78 6.69
N ALA A 27 7.64 -7.48 5.49
CA ALA A 27 9.05 -7.21 5.27
C ALA A 27 9.52 -5.97 6.07
N ALA A 28 8.77 -4.86 6.03
CA ALA A 28 9.07 -3.66 6.81
C ALA A 28 9.06 -3.94 8.32
N ALA A 29 8.04 -4.62 8.83
CA ALA A 29 7.93 -4.98 10.25
C ALA A 29 9.08 -5.89 10.71
N SER A 30 9.43 -6.89 9.89
CA SER A 30 10.54 -7.81 10.17
C SER A 30 11.88 -7.08 10.18
N ALA A 31 12.11 -6.18 9.21
CA ALA A 31 13.32 -5.37 9.15
C ALA A 31 13.47 -4.44 10.35
N MET A 32 12.38 -3.79 10.79
CA MET A 32 12.36 -2.99 12.03
C MET A 32 12.70 -3.84 13.25
N GLY A 33 12.05 -5.00 13.40
CA GLY A 33 12.32 -5.94 14.50
C GLY A 33 13.78 -6.39 14.54
N PHE A 34 14.34 -6.75 13.37
CA PHE A 34 15.73 -7.14 13.24
C PHE A 34 16.71 -6.00 13.60
N ALA A 35 16.44 -4.78 13.14
CA ALA A 35 17.26 -3.62 13.47
C ALA A 35 17.23 -3.28 14.97
N ILE A 36 16.07 -3.38 15.62
CA ILE A 36 15.94 -3.19 17.08
C ILE A 36 16.71 -4.28 17.82
N GLN A 37 16.58 -5.54 17.40
CA GLN A 37 17.31 -6.65 18.01
C GLN A 37 18.83 -6.46 17.91
N LYS A 38 19.33 -5.99 16.76
CA LYS A 38 20.76 -5.72 16.55
C LYS A 38 21.30 -4.54 17.35
N THR A 39 20.45 -3.57 17.69
CA THR A 39 20.84 -2.39 18.47
C THR A 39 20.59 -2.55 19.97
N THR A 40 19.97 -3.65 20.40
CA THR A 40 19.69 -3.93 21.81
C THR A 40 21.00 -4.07 22.59
N GLY A 41 21.16 -3.27 23.64
CA GLY A 41 22.38 -3.27 24.47
C GLY A 41 23.52 -2.41 23.95
N MET A 42 23.40 -1.79 22.76
CA MET A 42 24.37 -0.82 22.26
C MET A 42 24.19 0.54 22.96
N ARG A 43 25.29 1.24 23.24
CA ARG A 43 25.23 2.63 23.72
C ARG A 43 24.84 3.55 22.57
N VAL A 44 24.06 4.59 22.87
CA VAL A 44 23.70 5.62 21.89
C VAL A 44 24.98 6.28 21.38
N ALA A 45 25.26 6.09 20.10
CA ALA A 45 26.44 6.61 19.42
C ALA A 45 26.03 7.17 18.07
N TRP A 46 26.83 8.09 17.52
CA TRP A 46 26.60 8.67 16.19
C TRP A 46 26.55 7.61 15.07
N ALA A 47 27.18 6.44 15.25
CA ALA A 47 27.01 5.33 14.32
C ALA A 47 25.59 4.79 14.24
N LEU A 48 24.73 4.99 15.24
CA LEU A 48 23.36 4.50 15.21
C LEU A 48 22.41 5.39 14.39
N VAL A 49 22.88 6.54 13.91
CA VAL A 49 22.04 7.45 13.10
C VAL A 49 21.51 6.78 11.83
N PRO A 50 22.31 6.08 11.00
CA PRO A 50 21.81 5.52 9.75
C PRO A 50 20.82 4.36 9.97
N ILE A 51 20.97 3.56 11.04
CA ILE A 51 19.98 2.54 11.42
C ILE A 51 18.69 3.17 11.97
N GLY A 52 18.79 4.28 12.71
CA GLY A 52 17.62 5.06 13.13
C GLY A 52 16.85 5.60 11.92
N ILE A 53 17.55 6.14 10.93
CA ILE A 53 16.96 6.57 9.65
C ILE A 53 16.29 5.39 8.95
N ALA A 54 16.93 4.22 8.90
CA ALA A 54 16.35 3.01 8.31
C ALA A 54 15.00 2.63 8.95
N ILE A 55 14.92 2.63 10.28
CA ILE A 55 13.68 2.34 11.02
C ILE A 55 12.59 3.37 10.70
N VAL A 56 12.92 4.66 10.63
CA VAL A 56 11.96 5.72 10.27
C VAL A 56 11.45 5.52 8.84
N LEU A 57 12.34 5.20 7.89
CA LEU A 57 11.96 4.94 6.50
C LEU A 57 11.05 3.71 6.39
N TRP A 58 11.35 2.62 7.09
CA TRP A 58 10.46 1.45 7.14
C TRP A 58 9.13 1.74 7.83
N SER A 59 9.10 2.58 8.86
CA SER A 59 7.85 3.03 9.50
C SER A 59 6.99 3.84 8.53
N ILE A 60 7.60 4.76 7.76
CA ILE A 60 6.91 5.53 6.72
C ILE A 60 6.40 4.59 5.61
N SER A 61 7.20 3.60 5.20
CA SER A 61 6.77 2.56 4.26
C SER A 61 5.53 1.83 4.79
N PHE A 62 5.55 1.40 6.05
CA PHE A 62 4.44 0.70 6.69
C PHE A 62 3.16 1.56 6.73
N TYR A 63 3.30 2.85 7.06
CA TYR A 63 2.20 3.80 7.04
C TYR A 63 1.58 3.94 5.65
N TYR A 64 2.39 4.11 4.60
CA TYR A 64 1.88 4.15 3.22
C TYR A 64 1.25 2.83 2.78
N GLY A 65 1.77 1.68 3.23
CA GLY A 65 1.14 0.39 2.97
C GLY A 65 -0.26 0.28 3.59
N SER A 66 -0.43 0.83 4.80
CA SER A 66 -1.73 0.89 5.47
C SER A 66 -2.70 1.81 4.73
N LEU A 67 -2.25 3.00 4.30
CA LEU A 67 -3.05 3.91 3.47
C LEU A 67 -3.43 3.29 2.12
N ASN A 68 -2.52 2.55 1.49
CA ASN A 68 -2.80 1.84 0.25
C ASN A 68 -3.93 0.82 0.43
N ARG A 69 -3.94 0.08 1.55
CA ARG A 69 -5.03 -0.85 1.87
C ARG A 69 -6.37 -0.14 2.05
N ILE A 70 -6.39 1.01 2.73
CA ILE A 70 -7.61 1.81 2.89
C ILE A 70 -8.14 2.28 1.53
N ALA A 71 -7.27 2.85 0.69
CA ALA A 71 -7.64 3.32 -0.65
C ALA A 71 -8.13 2.16 -1.55
N THR A 72 -7.43 1.02 -1.55
CA THR A 72 -7.81 -0.16 -2.33
C THR A 72 -9.16 -0.73 -1.87
N ASN A 73 -9.45 -0.69 -0.57
CA ASN A 73 -10.75 -1.10 -0.05
C ASN A 73 -11.86 -0.14 -0.48
N ALA A 74 -11.60 1.17 -0.46
CA ALA A 74 -12.53 2.18 -0.98
C ALA A 74 -12.83 1.96 -2.48
N VAL A 75 -11.81 1.66 -3.29
CA VAL A 75 -11.95 1.29 -4.71
C VAL A 75 -12.84 0.05 -4.88
N LEU A 76 -12.64 -0.99 -4.06
CA LEU A 76 -13.46 -2.21 -4.13
C LEU A 76 -14.93 -1.93 -3.79
N HIS A 77 -15.19 -1.16 -2.73
CA HIS A 77 -16.55 -0.76 -2.36
C HIS A 77 -17.21 0.10 -3.44
N ALA A 78 -16.50 1.08 -4.00
CA ALA A 78 -17.02 1.92 -5.08
C ALA A 78 -17.34 1.13 -6.35
N ASN A 79 -16.52 0.13 -6.71
CA ASN A 79 -16.81 -0.79 -7.82
C ASN A 79 -18.08 -1.61 -7.56
N LEU A 80 -18.25 -2.11 -6.34
CA LEU A 80 -19.43 -2.88 -5.94
C LEU A 80 -20.70 -2.01 -6.00
N ASP A 81 -20.60 -0.75 -5.58
CA ASP A 81 -21.71 0.20 -5.68
C ASP A 81 -22.05 0.53 -7.14
N LEU A 82 -21.06 0.69 -8.02
CA LEU A 82 -21.26 0.84 -9.46
C LEU A 82 -22.00 -0.36 -10.07
N LEU A 83 -21.57 -1.58 -9.75
CA LEU A 83 -22.23 -2.81 -10.21
C LEU A 83 -23.69 -2.88 -9.76
N LYS A 84 -23.96 -2.51 -8.50
CA LYS A 84 -25.34 -2.46 -7.96
C LYS A 84 -26.18 -1.39 -8.67
N LEU A 85 -25.61 -0.22 -8.99
CA LEU A 85 -26.29 0.86 -9.71
C LEU A 85 -26.66 0.44 -11.14
N TYR A 86 -25.75 -0.22 -11.86
CA TYR A 86 -26.04 -0.80 -13.18
C TYR A 86 -27.10 -1.90 -13.11
N GLY A 87 -27.05 -2.74 -12.08
CA GLY A 87 -28.03 -3.80 -11.83
C GLY A 87 -29.38 -3.30 -11.32
N LYS A 88 -29.53 -1.99 -11.02
CA LYS A 88 -30.71 -1.39 -10.39
C LYS A 88 -31.11 -2.01 -9.04
N VAL A 89 -30.13 -2.56 -8.33
CA VAL A 89 -30.31 -3.24 -7.02
C VAL A 89 -29.65 -2.45 -5.88
N HIS A 90 -29.23 -1.21 -6.14
CA HIS A 90 -28.58 -0.37 -5.13
C HIS A 90 -29.60 0.07 -4.06
N GLU A 91 -29.24 0.01 -2.78
CA GLU A 91 -30.13 0.38 -1.65
C GLU A 91 -30.64 1.83 -1.76
N ARG A 92 -29.83 2.70 -2.37
CA ARG A 92 -30.17 4.08 -2.70
C ARG A 92 -30.28 4.30 -4.21
N GLN A 93 -30.95 3.40 -4.92
CA GLN A 93 -31.16 3.52 -6.36
C GLN A 93 -31.89 4.84 -6.68
N PRO A 94 -31.33 5.72 -7.52
CA PRO A 94 -32.01 6.93 -7.91
C PRO A 94 -33.30 6.62 -8.70
N PRO A 95 -34.38 7.40 -8.51
CA PRO A 95 -35.69 7.09 -9.06
C PRO A 95 -35.80 7.34 -10.57
N THR A 96 -34.89 8.13 -11.16
CA THR A 96 -34.91 8.45 -12.59
C THR A 96 -33.65 7.98 -13.29
N THR A 97 -33.77 7.68 -14.58
CA THR A 97 -32.62 7.29 -15.42
C THR A 97 -31.53 8.36 -15.42
N GLN A 98 -31.93 9.63 -15.49
CA GLN A 98 -30.99 10.76 -15.49
C GLN A 98 -30.24 10.93 -14.16
N THR A 99 -30.90 10.70 -13.03
CA THR A 99 -30.22 10.74 -11.71
C THR A 99 -29.34 9.52 -11.48
N THR A 100 -29.68 8.39 -12.09
CA THR A 100 -28.85 7.18 -12.10
C THR A 100 -27.55 7.41 -12.87
N GLU A 101 -27.61 8.03 -14.04
CA GLU A 101 -26.41 8.37 -14.84
C GLU A 101 -25.47 9.33 -14.09
N ILE A 102 -26.00 10.33 -13.39
CA ILE A 102 -25.20 11.25 -12.56
C ILE A 102 -24.54 10.49 -11.41
N ALA A 103 -25.26 9.58 -10.76
CA ALA A 103 -24.73 8.76 -9.68
C ALA A 103 -23.60 7.83 -10.18
N ILE A 104 -23.77 7.21 -11.36
CA ILE A 104 -22.75 6.39 -12.01
C ILE A 104 -21.50 7.22 -12.28
N LYS A 105 -21.64 8.35 -12.99
CA LYS A 105 -20.51 9.22 -13.35
C LYS A 105 -19.75 9.73 -12.13
N SER A 106 -20.46 10.15 -11.07
CA SER A 106 -19.83 10.59 -9.83
C SER A 106 -19.07 9.45 -9.13
N THR A 107 -19.60 8.22 -9.20
CA THR A 107 -18.93 7.05 -8.61
C THR A 107 -17.71 6.65 -9.42
N GLU A 108 -17.76 6.72 -10.76
CA GLU A 108 -16.61 6.52 -11.65
C GLU A 108 -15.50 7.54 -11.39
N GLU A 109 -15.85 8.82 -11.19
CA GLU A 109 -14.88 9.86 -10.86
C GLU A 109 -14.22 9.62 -9.50
N LYS A 110 -15.00 9.25 -8.47
CA LYS A 110 -14.45 8.87 -7.16
C LYS A 110 -13.54 7.65 -7.29
N LEU A 111 -13.95 6.67 -8.09
CA LEU A 111 -13.18 5.46 -8.33
C LEU A 111 -11.81 5.76 -8.93
N SER A 112 -11.74 6.62 -9.96
CA SER A 112 -10.47 6.99 -10.59
C SER A 112 -9.53 7.70 -9.61
N ILE A 113 -10.06 8.63 -8.81
CA ILE A 113 -9.30 9.36 -7.78
C ILE A 113 -8.73 8.39 -6.73
N GLU A 114 -9.53 7.46 -6.21
CA GLU A 114 -9.08 6.50 -5.21
C GLU A 114 -8.07 5.49 -5.79
N ASN A 115 -8.24 5.09 -7.05
CA ASN A 115 -7.31 4.21 -7.74
C ASN A 115 -5.93 4.88 -7.93
N GLU A 116 -5.90 6.16 -8.31
CA GLU A 116 -4.66 6.93 -8.36
C GLU A 116 -4.00 7.07 -6.98
N LYS A 117 -4.78 7.31 -5.92
CA LYS A 117 -4.25 7.36 -4.55
C LYS A 117 -3.61 6.03 -4.15
N ALA A 118 -4.30 4.92 -4.40
CA ALA A 118 -3.77 3.57 -4.12
C ALA A 118 -2.44 3.34 -4.85
N ALA A 119 -2.38 3.60 -6.16
CA ALA A 119 -1.15 3.48 -6.94
C ALA A 119 0.00 4.34 -6.38
N ARG A 120 -0.28 5.61 -6.04
CA ARG A 120 0.72 6.52 -5.44
C ARG A 120 1.21 6.02 -4.08
N TYR A 121 0.33 5.52 -3.23
CA TYR A 121 0.71 4.97 -1.92
C TYR A 121 1.55 3.70 -2.07
N GLY A 122 1.21 2.80 -2.99
CA GLY A 122 2.02 1.61 -3.29
C GLY A 122 3.44 1.95 -3.74
N ILE A 123 3.59 2.91 -4.65
CA ILE A 123 4.92 3.37 -5.11
C ILE A 123 5.73 3.98 -3.96
N ARG A 124 5.09 4.81 -3.12
CA ARG A 124 5.75 5.41 -1.95
C ARG A 124 6.17 4.35 -0.94
N GLN A 125 5.30 3.39 -0.60
CA GLN A 125 5.61 2.27 0.27
C GLN A 125 6.89 1.56 -0.20
N PHE A 126 6.95 1.20 -1.48
CA PHE A 126 8.11 0.52 -2.05
C PHE A 126 9.38 1.37 -1.98
N ARG A 127 9.33 2.65 -2.36
CA ARG A 127 10.50 3.55 -2.32
C ARG A 127 11.08 3.69 -0.92
N PHE A 128 10.22 3.89 0.09
CA PHE A 128 10.65 3.99 1.48
C PHE A 128 11.20 2.67 2.03
N LEU A 129 10.65 1.53 1.59
CA LEU A 129 11.17 0.21 1.96
C LEU A 129 12.62 0.03 1.49
N ILE A 130 12.88 0.33 0.21
CA ILE A 130 14.21 0.22 -0.40
C ILE A 130 15.18 1.24 0.21
N ALA A 131 14.75 2.49 0.39
CA ALA A 131 15.59 3.52 1.01
C ALA A 131 16.01 3.13 2.44
N GLY A 132 15.09 2.54 3.22
CA GLY A 132 15.42 2.00 4.55
C GLY A 132 16.43 0.85 4.49
N GLY A 133 16.31 -0.05 3.52
CA GLY A 133 17.28 -1.11 3.27
C GLY A 133 18.68 -0.58 2.96
N ILE A 134 18.77 0.44 2.11
CA ILE A 134 20.05 1.11 1.78
C ILE A 134 20.66 1.76 3.03
N ALA A 135 19.86 2.49 3.81
CA ALA A 135 20.33 3.12 5.05
C ALA A 135 20.86 2.09 6.07
N PHE A 136 20.19 0.93 6.18
CA PHE A 136 20.64 -0.17 7.02
C PHE A 136 21.96 -0.80 6.51
N LEU A 137 22.11 -0.97 5.19
CA LEU A 137 23.36 -1.47 4.61
C LEU A 137 24.54 -0.52 4.88
N ILE A 138 24.33 0.78 4.74
CA ILE A 138 25.33 1.80 5.07
C ILE A 138 25.74 1.70 6.54
N TRP A 139 24.76 1.61 7.45
CA TRP A 139 25.03 1.38 8.87
C TRP A 139 25.89 0.14 9.09
N HIS A 140 25.52 -0.98 8.46
CA HIS A 140 26.21 -2.25 8.65
C HIS A 140 27.66 -2.19 8.19
N ILE A 141 27.95 -1.52 7.07
CA ILE A 141 29.32 -1.30 6.59
C ILE A 141 30.12 -0.43 7.56
N ILE A 142 29.54 0.65 8.07
CA ILE A 142 30.19 1.52 9.07
C ILE A 142 30.54 0.72 10.32
N GLU A 143 29.63 -0.13 10.78
CA GLU A 143 29.87 -0.96 11.96
C GLU A 143 30.98 -2.00 11.72
N MET A 144 31.01 -2.66 10.56
CA MET A 144 32.10 -3.58 10.20
C MET A 144 33.47 -2.90 10.18
N ILE A 145 33.54 -1.66 9.69
CA ILE A 145 34.78 -0.87 9.67
C ILE A 145 35.21 -0.49 11.09
N ARG A 146 34.27 -0.22 12.01
CA ARG A 146 34.58 0.12 13.41
C ARG A 146 35.06 -1.08 14.23
N VAL A 147 34.59 -2.27 13.89
CA VAL A 147 34.91 -3.51 14.61
C VAL A 147 36.19 -4.17 14.08
N SER A 148 36.64 -3.82 12.86
CA SER A 148 37.92 -4.27 12.25
C SER A 148 39.11 -3.46 12.76
#